data_AF-A0A314YCJ7-F1
#
_entry.id   AF-A0A314YCJ7-F1
#
_cell.length_a   1.000
_cell.length_b   1.000
_cell.length_c   1.000
_cell.angle_alpha   90.00
_cell.angle_beta   90.00
_cell.angle_gamma   90.00
#
_symmetry.space_group_name_H-M   'P 1'
#
loop_
_entity.id
_entity.type
_entity.pdbx_description
1 polymer ?
#
loop_
_entity_poly.entity_id
_entity_poly.type
_entity_poly.pdbx_seq_one_letter_code
_entity_poly.pdbx_strand_id
1 'polypeptide(L)'
;MTYNASLAFAPYGPYWKFIRKLTVNKLLGNRSINLVSIRTQEYLRLLRFLAKKAESGEAVNLTEEFPKLWNNVTLHMIVGNRGLSAEGRAAREEEAAVVVRQATRLLGEVSLCDIFWVCKKLDLGGFVKRIEETHRRFDLLVEKVIREREELRKKERMEEHGGEEEEEVKDFLDTLLDMLEDGSAEVEFTRVHLKALITDLFMAGTDTNAIALEWALAEVINHPRVLKKAREEIDQAVGNRRVVGESDVPNLPYIQAITKETFRLHPTVPLVIRNCVQQCKIWGYDIPTNTMLYVNVWAIGRDPKNWESPLDFWPERFLQLGEDECSEC
;
A
#
# COMPACT_ATOMS: atom_id res chain seq x y z
N MET A 1 12.34 -10.28 8.42
CA MET A 1 11.11 -10.30 7.61
C MET A 1 11.34 -9.86 6.18
N THR A 2 12.31 -8.98 5.93
CA THR A 2 12.74 -8.68 4.56
C THR A 2 14.07 -9.37 4.28
N TYR A 3 14.30 -9.74 3.03
CA TYR A 3 15.64 -10.00 2.53
C TYR A 3 16.53 -8.79 2.83
N ASN A 4 17.87 -8.94 2.89
CA ASN A 4 18.82 -7.84 3.12
C ASN A 4 18.88 -6.80 1.96
N ALA A 5 17.77 -6.64 1.25
CA ALA A 5 17.52 -5.94 0.00
C ALA A 5 16.15 -5.24 0.01
N SER A 6 15.59 -4.92 1.19
CA SER A 6 14.29 -4.25 1.30
C SER A 6 14.34 -2.82 0.76
N LEU A 7 13.34 -2.38 0.00
CA LEU A 7 13.14 -0.97 -0.32
C LEU A 7 12.74 -0.17 0.93
N ALA A 8 11.89 -0.75 1.79
CA ALA A 8 11.36 -0.07 2.97
C ALA A 8 12.41 0.16 4.07
N PHE A 9 13.34 -0.80 4.23
CA PHE A 9 14.34 -0.79 5.31
C PHE A 9 15.79 -0.63 4.82
N ALA A 10 16.06 -0.58 3.52
CA ALA A 10 17.43 -0.36 3.03
C ALA A 10 17.97 1.02 3.45
N PRO A 11 19.26 1.09 3.80
CA PRO A 11 19.91 2.37 4.03
C PRO A 11 19.92 3.20 2.76
N TYR A 12 19.94 4.52 2.92
CA TYR A 12 20.08 5.43 1.79
C TYR A 12 21.40 5.19 1.07
N GLY A 13 21.33 4.89 -0.22
CA GLY A 13 22.50 4.55 -1.04
C GLY A 13 22.13 4.33 -2.50
N PRO A 14 23.11 3.94 -3.35
CA PRO A 14 22.88 3.69 -4.78
C PRO A 14 21.76 2.68 -5.04
N TYR A 15 21.75 1.56 -4.32
CA TYR A 15 20.70 0.53 -4.42
C TYR A 15 19.31 1.09 -4.12
N TRP A 16 19.14 1.77 -2.97
CA TRP A 16 17.85 2.34 -2.58
C TRP A 16 17.34 3.38 -3.59
N LYS A 17 18.23 4.25 -4.08
CA LYS A 17 17.90 5.23 -5.12
C LYS A 17 17.42 4.55 -6.41
N PHE A 18 18.13 3.51 -6.83
CA PHE A 18 17.82 2.74 -8.03
C PHE A 18 16.45 2.06 -7.93
N ILE A 19 16.23 1.25 -6.89
CA ILE A 19 14.96 0.54 -6.71
C ILE A 19 13.80 1.52 -6.52
N ARG A 20 14.00 2.60 -5.74
CA ARG A 20 12.97 3.63 -5.58
C ARG A 20 12.60 4.26 -6.93
N LYS A 21 13.60 4.64 -7.75
CA LYS A 21 13.38 5.21 -9.08
C LYS A 21 12.66 4.22 -9.99
N LEU A 22 13.04 2.94 -9.94
CA LEU A 22 12.42 1.87 -10.71
C LEU A 22 10.94 1.69 -10.35
N THR A 23 10.63 1.53 -9.05
CA THR A 23 9.26 1.41 -8.55
C THR A 23 8.41 2.63 -8.91
N VAL A 24 8.94 3.85 -8.68
CA VAL A 24 8.20 5.09 -9.01
C VAL A 24 7.95 5.19 -10.51
N ASN A 25 8.93 4.90 -11.37
CA ASN A 25 8.77 5.12 -12.81
C ASN A 25 7.96 4.00 -13.50
N LYS A 26 8.14 2.75 -13.08
CA LYS A 26 7.56 1.58 -13.77
C LYS A 26 6.24 1.10 -13.19
N LEU A 27 5.99 1.33 -11.88
CA LEU A 27 4.76 0.89 -11.21
C LEU A 27 3.86 2.07 -10.83
N LEU A 28 4.40 3.07 -10.10
CA LEU A 28 3.59 4.13 -9.49
C LEU A 28 3.42 5.38 -10.38
N GLY A 29 4.17 5.49 -11.47
CA GLY A 29 4.16 6.63 -12.38
C GLY A 29 3.01 6.53 -13.39
N ASN A 30 3.20 7.08 -14.59
CA ASN A 30 2.14 7.12 -15.61
C ASN A 30 1.60 5.73 -16.02
N ARG A 31 2.39 4.66 -15.85
CA ARG A 31 1.91 3.28 -16.06
C ARG A 31 0.80 2.86 -15.09
N SER A 32 0.69 3.49 -13.90
CA SER A 32 -0.41 3.24 -12.96
C SER A 32 -1.79 3.62 -13.51
N ILE A 33 -1.84 4.50 -14.51
CA ILE A 33 -3.05 4.89 -15.23
C ILE A 33 -3.58 3.72 -16.06
N ASN A 34 -2.69 2.91 -16.66
CA ASN A 34 -3.09 1.71 -17.39
C ASN A 34 -3.66 0.63 -16.46
N LEU A 35 -3.42 0.75 -15.14
CA LEU A 35 -3.90 -0.16 -14.11
C LEU A 35 -5.25 0.28 -13.50
N VAL A 36 -5.85 1.40 -13.96
CA VAL A 36 -7.18 1.87 -13.52
C VAL A 36 -8.25 0.82 -13.80
N SER A 37 -8.16 0.12 -14.94
CA SER A 37 -9.11 -0.94 -15.31
C SER A 37 -9.13 -2.08 -14.30
N ILE A 38 -7.95 -2.48 -13.80
CA ILE A 38 -7.79 -3.52 -12.78
C ILE A 38 -8.42 -3.06 -11.46
N ARG A 39 -8.10 -1.84 -11.00
CA ARG A 39 -8.69 -1.29 -9.77
C ARG A 39 -10.22 -1.21 -9.89
N THR A 40 -10.71 -0.76 -11.05
CA THR A 40 -12.12 -0.73 -11.40
C THR A 40 -12.79 -2.10 -11.29
N GLN A 41 -12.18 -3.14 -11.83
CA GLN A 41 -12.73 -4.49 -11.74
C GLN A 41 -12.84 -4.98 -10.29
N GLU A 42 -11.83 -4.72 -9.47
CA GLU A 42 -11.78 -5.20 -8.08
C GLU A 42 -12.74 -4.42 -7.16
N TYR A 43 -12.82 -3.08 -7.24
CA TYR A 43 -13.79 -2.35 -6.42
C TYR A 43 -15.23 -2.60 -6.87
N LEU A 44 -15.49 -2.80 -8.18
CA LEU A 44 -16.82 -3.21 -8.65
C LEU A 44 -17.22 -4.60 -8.16
N ARG A 45 -16.26 -5.53 -8.02
CA ARG A 45 -16.50 -6.84 -7.40
C ARG A 45 -16.97 -6.67 -5.95
N LEU A 46 -16.29 -5.83 -5.18
CA LEU A 46 -16.69 -5.52 -3.81
C LEU A 46 -18.07 -4.85 -3.76
N LEU A 47 -18.35 -3.85 -4.61
CA LEU A 47 -19.65 -3.18 -4.64
C LEU A 47 -20.79 -4.14 -4.96
N ARG A 48 -20.61 -5.08 -5.90
CA ARG A 48 -21.62 -6.12 -6.19
C ARG A 48 -21.83 -7.05 -5.00
N PHE A 49 -20.77 -7.42 -4.30
CA PHE A 49 -20.87 -8.21 -3.08
C PHE A 49 -21.66 -7.48 -1.99
N LEU A 50 -21.36 -6.20 -1.76
CA LEU A 50 -22.07 -5.37 -0.80
C LEU A 50 -23.54 -5.17 -1.19
N ALA A 51 -23.85 -4.97 -2.47
CA ALA A 51 -25.22 -4.86 -2.97
C ALA A 51 -26.04 -6.13 -2.68
N LYS A 52 -25.47 -7.31 -2.95
CA LYS A 52 -26.12 -8.59 -2.66
C LYS A 52 -26.38 -8.79 -1.15
N LYS A 53 -25.45 -8.36 -0.29
CA LYS A 53 -25.62 -8.41 1.17
C LYS A 53 -26.64 -7.40 1.67
N ALA A 54 -26.73 -6.23 1.03
CA ALA A 54 -27.75 -5.24 1.32
C ALA A 54 -29.16 -5.74 0.97
N GLU A 55 -29.32 -6.46 -0.15
CA GLU A 55 -30.60 -7.09 -0.53
C GLU A 55 -31.08 -8.12 0.51
N SER A 56 -30.16 -8.86 1.14
CA SER A 56 -30.49 -9.80 2.21
C SER A 56 -30.54 -9.16 3.61
N GLY A 57 -30.24 -7.87 3.74
CA GLY A 57 -30.20 -7.16 5.03
C GLY A 57 -29.09 -7.64 5.97
N GLU A 58 -28.03 -8.25 5.44
CA GLU A 58 -26.93 -8.82 6.22
C GLU A 58 -25.84 -7.80 6.52
N ALA A 59 -25.33 -7.81 7.75
CA ALA A 59 -24.14 -7.05 8.10
C ALA A 59 -22.88 -7.66 7.47
N VAL A 60 -21.92 -6.81 7.10
CA VAL A 60 -20.66 -7.22 6.46
C VAL A 60 -19.48 -6.75 7.31
N ASN A 61 -18.54 -7.66 7.59
CA ASN A 61 -17.28 -7.33 8.25
C ASN A 61 -16.26 -6.79 7.23
N LEU A 62 -16.17 -5.46 7.12
CA LEU A 62 -15.27 -4.81 6.16
C LEU A 62 -13.78 -4.99 6.50
N THR A 63 -13.43 -5.25 7.77
CA THR A 63 -12.05 -5.53 8.22
C THR A 63 -11.48 -6.84 7.64
N GLU A 64 -12.36 -7.73 7.15
CA GLU A 64 -11.99 -8.94 6.42
C GLU A 64 -12.01 -8.76 4.90
N GLU A 65 -12.87 -7.88 4.38
CA GLU A 65 -13.06 -7.70 2.94
C GLU A 65 -12.06 -6.70 2.31
N PHE A 66 -11.69 -5.63 3.01
CA PHE A 66 -10.74 -4.64 2.46
C PHE A 66 -9.33 -5.18 2.23
N PRO A 67 -8.75 -6.02 3.11
CA PRO A 67 -7.48 -6.66 2.80
C PRO A 67 -7.55 -7.54 1.56
N LYS A 68 -8.66 -8.25 1.32
CA LYS A 68 -8.84 -9.05 0.08
C LYS A 68 -8.85 -8.15 -1.16
N LEU A 69 -9.61 -7.05 -1.12
CA LEU A 69 -9.64 -6.06 -2.19
C LEU A 69 -8.23 -5.54 -2.53
N TRP A 70 -7.52 -5.03 -1.52
CA TRP A 70 -6.22 -4.40 -1.74
C TRP A 70 -5.11 -5.40 -2.06
N ASN A 71 -5.21 -6.64 -1.55
CA ASN A 71 -4.33 -7.72 -1.96
C ASN A 71 -4.48 -8.03 -3.45
N ASN A 72 -5.72 -8.09 -3.95
CA ASN A 72 -5.99 -8.36 -5.37
C ASN A 72 -5.52 -7.22 -6.26
N VAL A 73 -5.80 -5.98 -5.86
CA VAL A 73 -5.31 -4.79 -6.55
C VAL A 73 -3.78 -4.81 -6.62
N THR A 74 -3.11 -5.04 -5.49
CA THR A 74 -1.64 -5.06 -5.42
C THR A 74 -1.03 -6.20 -6.23
N LEU A 75 -1.60 -7.41 -6.14
CA LEU A 75 -1.20 -8.57 -6.93
C LEU A 75 -1.28 -8.27 -8.43
N HIS A 76 -2.40 -7.73 -8.88
CA HIS A 76 -2.60 -7.44 -10.29
C HIS A 76 -1.76 -6.27 -10.80
N MET A 77 -1.48 -5.28 -9.94
CA MET A 77 -0.56 -4.19 -10.29
C MET A 77 0.88 -4.70 -10.45
N ILE A 78 1.29 -5.72 -9.70
CA ILE A 78 2.65 -6.28 -9.76
C ILE A 78 2.79 -7.34 -10.86
N VAL A 79 1.85 -8.29 -10.92
CA VAL A 79 1.95 -9.54 -11.72
C VAL A 79 1.06 -9.51 -12.98
N GLY A 80 0.19 -8.50 -13.11
CA GLY A 80 -0.76 -8.41 -14.21
C GLY A 80 -1.93 -9.40 -14.10
N ASN A 81 -2.64 -9.59 -15.22
CA ASN A 81 -3.80 -10.48 -15.34
C ASN A 81 -3.48 -11.83 -16.00
N ARG A 82 -2.25 -12.03 -16.46
CA ARG A 82 -1.86 -13.22 -17.25
C ARG A 82 -1.60 -14.42 -16.33
N GLY A 83 -2.20 -15.55 -16.68
CA GLY A 83 -1.81 -16.87 -16.17
C GLY A 83 -2.31 -17.30 -14.79
N LEU A 84 -3.10 -16.48 -14.09
CA LEU A 84 -3.71 -16.91 -12.82
C LEU A 84 -5.00 -17.70 -13.09
N SER A 85 -4.94 -19.03 -13.05
CA SER A 85 -6.14 -19.88 -13.10
C SER A 85 -7.11 -19.50 -11.97
N ALA A 86 -8.42 -19.49 -12.26
CA ALA A 86 -9.44 -19.02 -11.32
C ALA A 86 -9.46 -19.82 -10.00
N GLU A 87 -9.16 -21.12 -10.06
CA GLU A 87 -9.20 -22.04 -8.92
C GLU A 87 -7.97 -21.89 -7.99
N GLY A 88 -6.80 -21.53 -8.52
CA GLY A 88 -5.60 -21.26 -7.71
C GLY A 88 -5.56 -19.84 -7.13
N ARG A 89 -6.39 -18.94 -7.64
CA ARG A 89 -6.39 -17.51 -7.30
C ARG A 89 -6.92 -17.26 -5.89
N ALA A 90 -8.13 -17.74 -5.58
CA ALA A 90 -8.77 -17.49 -4.29
C ALA A 90 -7.96 -18.01 -3.09
N ALA A 91 -7.41 -19.22 -3.20
CA ALA A 91 -6.57 -19.80 -2.14
C ALA A 91 -5.27 -18.99 -1.92
N ARG A 92 -4.68 -18.46 -2.99
CA ARG A 92 -3.48 -17.61 -2.91
C ARG A 92 -3.81 -16.25 -2.30
N GLU A 93 -4.97 -15.68 -2.65
CA GLU A 93 -5.44 -14.41 -2.11
C GLU A 93 -5.62 -14.50 -0.59
N GLU A 94 -6.27 -15.57 -0.12
CA GLU A 94 -6.47 -15.82 1.30
C GLU A 94 -5.14 -16.05 2.04
N GLU A 95 -4.25 -16.88 1.48
CA GLU A 95 -2.94 -17.12 2.09
C GLU A 95 -2.09 -15.85 2.16
N ALA A 96 -2.06 -15.05 1.10
CA ALA A 96 -1.34 -13.78 1.06
C ALA A 96 -1.89 -12.80 2.11
N ALA A 97 -3.21 -12.64 2.20
CA ALA A 97 -3.84 -11.76 3.19
C ALA A 97 -3.53 -12.18 4.64
N VAL A 98 -3.50 -13.49 4.92
CA VAL A 98 -3.13 -14.02 6.24
C VAL A 98 -1.67 -13.71 6.56
N VAL A 99 -0.76 -13.95 5.62
CA VAL A 99 0.68 -13.75 5.83
C VAL A 99 1.02 -12.26 5.99
N VAL A 100 0.38 -11.38 5.20
CA VAL A 100 0.51 -9.92 5.34
C VAL A 100 0.04 -9.46 6.72
N ARG A 101 -1.14 -9.89 7.17
CA ARG A 101 -1.66 -9.51 8.50
C ARG A 101 -0.75 -9.98 9.64
N GLN A 102 -0.17 -11.17 9.52
CA GLN A 102 0.82 -11.68 10.48
C GLN A 102 2.08 -10.80 10.50
N ALA A 103 2.59 -10.41 9.34
CA ALA A 103 3.73 -9.51 9.25
C ALA A 103 3.45 -8.14 9.86
N THR A 104 2.30 -7.54 9.58
CA THR A 104 1.91 -6.25 10.15
C THR A 104 1.81 -6.31 11.68
N ARG A 105 1.27 -7.39 12.23
CA ARG A 105 1.26 -7.60 13.69
C ARG A 105 2.66 -7.68 14.27
N LEU A 106 3.56 -8.45 13.64
CA LEU A 106 4.95 -8.56 14.08
C LEU A 106 5.70 -7.23 13.99
N LEU A 107 5.41 -6.39 12.98
CA LEU A 107 5.99 -5.04 12.87
C LEU A 107 5.49 -4.08 13.95
N GLY A 108 4.25 -4.23 14.40
CA GLY A 108 3.64 -3.39 15.44
C GLY A 108 3.92 -3.85 16.87
N GLU A 109 4.33 -5.11 17.07
CA GLU A 109 4.70 -5.65 18.39
C GLU A 109 6.02 -5.05 18.87
N VAL A 110 6.00 -4.37 20.02
CA VAL A 110 7.23 -3.95 20.71
C VAL A 110 7.87 -5.19 21.33
N SER A 111 8.92 -5.71 20.70
CA SER A 111 9.64 -6.87 21.21
C SER A 111 10.73 -6.45 22.20
N LEU A 112 10.81 -7.15 23.34
CA LEU A 112 11.95 -7.00 24.25
C LEU A 112 13.27 -7.36 23.56
N CYS A 113 13.24 -8.17 22.50
CA CYS A 113 14.39 -8.48 21.67
C CYS A 113 14.94 -7.28 20.89
N ASP A 114 14.11 -6.26 20.62
CA ASP A 114 14.53 -5.02 19.95
C ASP A 114 15.19 -4.04 20.93
N ILE A 115 14.89 -4.18 22.23
CA ILE A 115 15.40 -3.30 23.30
C ILE A 115 16.64 -3.94 23.97
N PHE A 116 16.60 -5.24 24.22
CA PHE A 116 17.62 -5.97 24.99
C PHE A 116 18.27 -7.06 24.15
N TRP A 117 19.57 -6.91 23.90
CA TRP A 117 20.35 -7.87 23.11
C TRP A 117 20.36 -9.30 23.68
N VAL A 118 20.20 -9.45 25.00
CA VAL A 118 20.10 -10.76 25.67
C VAL A 118 18.80 -11.48 25.31
N CYS A 119 17.68 -10.75 25.25
CA CYS A 119 16.39 -11.30 24.86
C CYS A 119 16.41 -11.80 23.41
N LYS A 120 17.14 -11.11 22.52
CA LYS A 120 17.36 -11.54 21.13
C LYS A 120 18.10 -12.88 21.04
N LYS A 121 19.09 -13.13 21.90
CA LYS A 121 19.83 -14.41 21.91
C LYS A 121 19.01 -15.58 22.43
N LEU A 122 18.07 -15.32 23.33
CA LEU A 122 17.24 -16.34 23.98
C LEU A 122 15.88 -16.55 23.29
N ASP A 123 15.58 -15.74 22.26
CA ASP A 123 14.27 -15.68 21.59
C ASP A 123 13.10 -15.64 22.59
N LEU A 124 13.22 -14.79 23.62
CA LEU A 124 12.21 -14.66 24.66
C LEU A 124 10.91 -14.15 24.04
N GLY A 125 9.88 -15.01 24.00
CA GLY A 125 8.60 -14.72 23.34
C GLY A 125 8.46 -15.26 21.91
N GLY A 126 9.42 -16.05 21.41
CA GLY A 126 9.33 -16.70 20.10
C GLY A 126 9.24 -15.74 18.92
N PHE A 127 9.68 -14.49 19.10
CA PHE A 127 9.54 -13.42 18.12
C PHE A 127 10.38 -13.68 16.87
N VAL A 128 11.61 -14.17 17.05
CA VAL A 128 12.52 -14.52 15.96
C VAL A 128 11.94 -15.67 15.14
N LYS A 129 11.46 -16.73 15.80
CA LYS A 129 10.81 -17.87 15.13
C LYS A 129 9.58 -17.45 14.33
N ARG A 130 8.71 -16.60 14.88
CA ARG A 130 7.54 -16.08 14.16
C ARG A 130 7.94 -15.27 12.92
N ILE A 131 8.97 -14.44 13.04
CA ILE A 131 9.53 -13.69 11.90
C ILE A 131 10.07 -14.62 10.81
N GLU A 132 10.79 -15.66 11.18
CA GLU A 132 11.34 -16.64 10.23
C GLU A 132 10.22 -17.44 9.55
N GLU A 133 9.20 -17.85 10.30
CA GLU A 133 8.04 -18.56 9.76
C GLU A 133 7.26 -17.69 8.78
N THR A 134 6.94 -16.44 9.15
CA THR A 134 6.26 -15.48 8.27
C THR A 134 7.09 -15.18 7.02
N HIS A 135 8.40 -14.98 7.16
CA HIS A 135 9.31 -14.80 6.03
C HIS A 135 9.31 -16.03 5.10
N ARG A 136 9.36 -17.25 5.65
CA ARG A 136 9.30 -18.49 4.86
C ARG A 136 8.02 -18.60 4.05
N ARG A 137 6.87 -18.24 4.65
CA ARG A 137 5.58 -18.25 3.95
C ARG A 137 5.55 -17.24 2.79
N PHE A 138 6.06 -16.02 3.02
CA PHE A 138 6.22 -15.03 1.95
C PHE A 138 7.15 -15.52 0.84
N ASP A 139 8.31 -16.08 1.19
CA ASP A 139 9.27 -16.58 0.20
C ASP A 139 8.65 -17.66 -0.70
N LEU A 140 7.88 -18.59 -0.13
CA LEU A 140 7.17 -19.63 -0.89
C LEU A 140 6.10 -19.04 -1.81
N LEU A 141 5.30 -18.09 -1.33
CA LEU A 141 4.28 -17.43 -2.13
C LEU A 141 4.90 -16.67 -3.30
N VAL A 142 5.93 -15.86 -3.04
CA VAL A 142 6.62 -15.05 -4.04
C VAL A 142 7.38 -15.92 -5.03
N GLU A 143 8.08 -16.96 -4.58
CA GLU A 143 8.75 -17.92 -5.46
C GLU A 143 7.77 -18.62 -6.39
N LYS A 144 6.60 -19.02 -5.89
CA LYS A 144 5.54 -19.62 -6.71
C LYS A 144 5.06 -18.64 -7.80
N VAL A 145 4.83 -17.37 -7.44
CA VAL A 145 4.48 -16.31 -8.41
C VAL A 145 5.53 -16.20 -9.52
N ILE A 146 6.81 -16.11 -9.13
CA ILE A 146 7.91 -15.90 -10.06
C ILE A 146 8.05 -17.09 -11.00
N ARG A 147 8.00 -18.32 -10.48
CA ARG A 147 8.12 -19.55 -11.29
C ARG A 147 7.01 -19.70 -12.31
N GLU A 148 5.77 -19.49 -11.91
CA GLU A 148 4.63 -19.52 -12.82
C GLU A 148 4.82 -18.51 -13.97
N ARG A 149 5.34 -17.31 -13.67
CA ARG A 149 5.63 -16.30 -14.70
C ARG A 149 6.78 -16.70 -15.62
N GLU A 150 7.86 -17.27 -15.07
CA GLU A 150 8.99 -17.79 -15.85
C GLU A 150 8.56 -18.92 -16.79
N GLU A 151 7.64 -19.79 -16.36
CA GLU A 151 7.08 -20.86 -17.19
C GLU A 151 6.19 -20.33 -18.31
N LEU A 152 5.35 -19.32 -18.03
CA LEU A 152 4.53 -18.66 -19.05
C LEU A 152 5.41 -18.00 -20.12
N ARG A 153 6.41 -17.22 -19.71
CA ARG A 153 7.39 -16.60 -20.63
C ARG A 153 8.12 -17.63 -21.50
N LYS A 154 8.44 -18.80 -20.94
CA LYS A 154 9.06 -19.90 -21.72
C LYS A 154 8.11 -20.46 -22.77
N LYS A 155 6.82 -20.61 -22.45
CA LYS A 155 5.80 -21.08 -23.40
C LYS A 155 5.56 -20.05 -24.51
N GLU A 156 5.39 -18.78 -24.15
CA GLU A 156 5.20 -17.68 -25.10
C GLU A 156 6.37 -17.61 -26.10
N ARG A 157 7.63 -17.67 -25.63
CA ARG A 157 8.82 -17.72 -26.51
C ARG A 157 8.90 -18.96 -27.40
N MET A 158 8.31 -20.09 -26.98
CA MET A 158 8.23 -21.30 -27.81
C MET A 158 7.13 -21.20 -28.87
N GLU A 159 6.08 -20.43 -28.62
CA GLU A 159 4.92 -20.24 -29.50
C GLU A 159 5.13 -19.08 -30.51
N GLU A 160 5.94 -18.07 -30.20
CA GLU A 160 6.19 -16.86 -31.00
C GLU A 160 7.11 -17.02 -32.23
N HIS A 161 7.46 -18.24 -32.66
CA HIS A 161 8.29 -18.44 -33.88
C HIS A 161 7.57 -18.11 -35.22
N GLY A 162 6.54 -17.25 -35.24
CA GLY A 162 5.80 -16.97 -36.49
C GLY A 162 4.74 -15.85 -36.49
N GLY A 163 4.84 -14.79 -35.68
CA GLY A 163 3.90 -13.66 -35.73
C GLY A 163 4.56 -12.32 -35.37
N GLU A 164 4.11 -11.23 -36.00
CA GLU A 164 4.60 -9.86 -35.77
C GLU A 164 4.48 -9.47 -34.28
N GLU A 165 5.56 -8.89 -33.72
CA GLU A 165 5.63 -8.37 -32.36
C GLU A 165 4.64 -7.21 -32.19
N GLU A 166 3.38 -7.49 -31.83
CA GLU A 166 2.60 -6.50 -31.11
C GLU A 166 3.36 -6.23 -29.81
N GLU A 167 3.83 -4.99 -29.57
CA GLU A 167 4.45 -4.57 -28.31
C GLU A 167 3.46 -4.81 -27.15
N GLU A 168 3.46 -6.04 -26.63
CA GLU A 168 2.58 -6.43 -25.55
C GLU A 168 2.91 -5.63 -24.29
N VAL A 169 1.88 -5.17 -23.59
CA VAL A 169 2.02 -4.34 -22.40
C VAL A 169 2.69 -5.15 -21.27
N LYS A 170 4.01 -5.05 -21.17
CA LYS A 170 4.83 -5.67 -20.11
C LYS A 170 4.39 -5.20 -18.73
N ASP A 171 4.12 -6.15 -17.82
CA ASP A 171 3.81 -5.83 -16.43
C ASP A 171 5.07 -5.53 -15.61
N PHE A 172 4.87 -5.20 -14.32
CA PHE A 172 5.98 -4.82 -13.47
C PHE A 172 6.90 -6.00 -13.19
N LEU A 173 6.35 -7.20 -12.96
CA LEU A 173 7.14 -8.42 -12.78
C LEU A 173 7.97 -8.75 -14.03
N ASP A 174 7.38 -8.64 -15.22
CA ASP A 174 8.12 -8.80 -16.49
C ASP A 174 9.30 -7.84 -16.59
N THR A 175 9.08 -6.57 -16.24
CA THR A 175 10.14 -5.56 -16.27
C THR A 175 11.29 -5.94 -15.33
N LEU A 176 10.98 -6.50 -14.16
CA LEU A 176 12.00 -6.94 -13.21
C LEU A 176 12.71 -8.24 -13.66
N LEU A 177 12.01 -9.14 -14.33
CA LEU A 177 12.58 -10.37 -14.88
C LEU A 177 13.52 -10.06 -16.06
N ASP A 178 13.14 -9.16 -16.96
CA ASP A 178 14.01 -8.69 -18.04
C ASP A 178 15.33 -8.12 -17.48
N MET A 179 15.24 -7.29 -16.43
CA MET A 179 16.43 -6.75 -15.77
C MET A 179 17.31 -7.82 -15.11
N LEU A 180 16.72 -8.91 -14.64
CA LEU A 180 17.46 -10.04 -14.08
C LEU A 180 18.16 -10.86 -15.18
N GLU A 181 17.52 -11.00 -16.35
CA GLU A 181 18.04 -11.74 -17.50
C GLU A 181 19.13 -10.93 -18.26
N ASP A 182 18.92 -9.64 -18.48
CA ASP A 182 19.81 -8.77 -19.25
C ASP A 182 21.10 -8.40 -18.50
N GLY A 183 21.10 -8.50 -17.16
CA GLY A 183 22.20 -8.01 -16.31
C GLY A 183 22.47 -6.50 -16.44
N SER A 184 21.51 -5.75 -17.02
CA SER A 184 21.64 -4.34 -17.39
C SER A 184 21.43 -3.36 -16.22
N ALA A 185 21.24 -3.88 -15.01
CA ALA A 185 21.02 -3.06 -13.83
C ALA A 185 22.28 -2.27 -13.44
N GLU A 186 22.11 -0.98 -13.13
CA GLU A 186 23.18 -0.10 -12.63
C GLU A 186 23.77 -0.55 -11.27
N VAL A 187 23.07 -1.46 -10.59
CA VAL A 187 23.41 -2.04 -9.29
C VAL A 187 23.23 -3.54 -9.32
N GLU A 188 23.89 -4.26 -8.41
CA GLU A 188 23.68 -5.70 -8.25
C GLU A 188 22.19 -6.00 -8.03
N PHE A 189 21.58 -6.70 -8.99
CA PHE A 189 20.19 -7.09 -8.95
C PHE A 189 20.11 -8.61 -9.11
N THR A 190 19.56 -9.27 -8.10
CA THR A 190 19.51 -10.73 -8.02
C THR A 190 18.08 -11.18 -7.72
N ARG A 191 17.81 -12.49 -7.83
CA ARG A 191 16.50 -13.06 -7.44
C ARG A 191 16.11 -12.69 -6.00
N VAL A 192 17.07 -12.53 -5.10
CA VAL A 192 16.83 -12.07 -3.72
C VAL A 192 16.28 -10.65 -3.71
N HIS A 193 16.85 -9.74 -4.50
CA HIS A 193 16.37 -8.36 -4.63
C HIS A 193 14.96 -8.30 -5.27
N LEU A 194 14.72 -9.13 -6.30
CA LEU A 194 13.40 -9.28 -6.92
C LEU A 194 12.34 -9.69 -5.88
N LYS A 195 12.61 -10.77 -5.14
CA LYS A 195 11.69 -11.28 -4.10
C LYS A 195 11.44 -10.25 -3.01
N ALA A 196 12.49 -9.54 -2.59
CA ALA A 196 12.40 -8.48 -1.59
C ALA A 196 11.46 -7.37 -2.03
N LEU A 197 11.62 -6.90 -3.26
CA LEU A 197 10.80 -5.82 -3.80
C LEU A 197 9.34 -6.22 -3.92
N ILE A 198 9.04 -7.44 -4.41
CA ILE A 198 7.66 -7.94 -4.50
C ILE A 198 7.04 -8.03 -3.11
N THR A 199 7.78 -8.59 -2.14
CA THR A 199 7.30 -8.75 -0.75
C THR A 199 7.00 -7.39 -0.12
N ASP A 200 7.90 -6.42 -0.26
CA ASP A 200 7.73 -5.06 0.28
C ASP A 200 6.50 -4.36 -0.32
N LEU A 201 6.32 -4.46 -1.64
CA LEU A 201 5.17 -3.86 -2.32
C LEU A 201 3.85 -4.52 -1.92
N PHE A 202 3.82 -5.84 -1.75
CA PHE A 202 2.64 -6.56 -1.26
C PHE A 202 2.24 -6.15 0.15
N MET A 203 3.21 -6.12 1.07
CA MET A 203 2.97 -5.72 2.46
C MET A 203 2.51 -4.26 2.54
N ALA A 204 3.20 -3.37 1.84
CA ALA A 204 2.89 -1.94 1.86
C ALA A 204 1.61 -1.58 1.09
N GLY A 205 1.21 -2.35 0.07
CA GLY A 205 0.03 -2.05 -0.75
C GLY A 205 -1.29 -2.56 -0.18
N THR A 206 -1.24 -3.51 0.75
CA THR A 206 -2.44 -4.24 1.23
C THR A 206 -3.00 -3.64 2.53
N ASP A 207 -2.30 -3.84 3.65
CA ASP A 207 -2.85 -3.52 4.97
C ASP A 207 -3.01 -2.02 5.17
N THR A 208 -2.10 -1.20 4.66
CA THR A 208 -2.16 0.24 4.92
C THR A 208 -3.38 0.89 4.26
N ASN A 209 -3.71 0.45 3.05
CA ASN A 209 -4.86 0.92 2.31
C ASN A 209 -6.17 0.39 2.90
N ALA A 210 -6.18 -0.87 3.37
CA ALA A 210 -7.33 -1.44 4.05
C ALA A 210 -7.67 -0.68 5.34
N ILE A 211 -6.66 -0.39 6.18
CA ILE A 211 -6.82 0.39 7.42
C ILE A 211 -7.28 1.82 7.13
N ALA A 212 -6.71 2.47 6.11
CA ALA A 212 -7.12 3.83 5.75
C ALA A 212 -8.59 3.89 5.31
N LEU A 213 -9.04 2.92 4.51
CA LEU A 213 -10.43 2.84 4.05
C LEU A 213 -11.40 2.48 5.19
N GLU A 214 -10.98 1.61 6.11
CA GLU A 214 -11.73 1.27 7.32
C GLU A 214 -11.98 2.50 8.18
N TRP A 215 -10.95 3.30 8.48
CA TRP A 215 -11.10 4.54 9.24
C TRP A 215 -11.94 5.58 8.51
N ALA A 216 -11.74 5.76 7.20
CA ALA A 216 -12.54 6.69 6.40
C ALA A 216 -14.04 6.37 6.50
N LEU A 217 -14.40 5.10 6.35
CA LEU A 217 -15.80 4.68 6.43
C LEU A 217 -16.35 4.72 7.85
N ALA A 218 -15.55 4.34 8.85
CA ALA A 218 -15.95 4.48 10.25
C ALA A 218 -16.29 5.94 10.59
N GLU A 219 -15.46 6.89 10.15
CA GLU A 219 -15.71 8.31 10.37
C GLU A 219 -16.95 8.81 9.60
N VAL A 220 -17.07 8.45 8.33
CA VAL A 220 -18.22 8.87 7.51
C VAL A 220 -19.54 8.32 8.05
N ILE A 221 -19.59 7.05 8.48
CA ILE A 221 -20.81 6.42 9.03
C ILE A 221 -21.21 7.06 10.37
N ASN A 222 -20.24 7.42 11.20
CA ASN A 222 -20.50 8.06 12.50
C ASN A 222 -20.80 9.56 12.41
N HIS A 223 -20.63 10.18 11.23
CA HIS A 223 -20.90 11.60 11.01
C HIS A 223 -21.96 11.81 9.90
N PRO A 224 -23.28 11.73 10.22
CA PRO A 224 -24.35 11.81 9.23
C PRO A 224 -24.32 13.06 8.34
N ARG A 225 -23.86 14.20 8.89
CA ARG A 225 -23.70 15.44 8.12
C ARG A 225 -22.64 15.30 7.04
N VAL A 226 -21.52 14.66 7.35
CA VAL A 226 -20.44 14.39 6.39
C VAL A 226 -20.93 13.41 5.32
N LEU A 227 -21.56 12.31 5.72
CA LEU A 227 -22.14 11.35 4.77
C LEU A 227 -23.13 11.99 3.81
N LYS A 228 -24.00 12.87 4.32
CA LYS A 228 -24.98 13.59 3.49
C LYS A 228 -24.29 14.47 2.43
N LYS A 229 -23.33 15.31 2.85
CA LYS A 229 -22.57 16.18 1.93
C LYS A 229 -21.78 15.38 0.89
N ALA A 230 -21.15 14.27 1.30
CA ALA A 230 -20.44 13.39 0.39
C ALA A 230 -21.35 12.80 -0.70
N ARG A 231 -22.58 12.41 -0.34
CA ARG A 231 -23.58 11.94 -1.31
C ARG A 231 -24.04 13.06 -2.24
N GLU A 232 -24.33 14.24 -1.70
CA GLU A 232 -24.72 15.42 -2.50
C GLU A 232 -23.64 15.79 -3.53
N GLU A 233 -22.37 15.74 -3.15
CA GLU A 233 -21.25 15.97 -4.08
C GLU A 233 -21.20 14.92 -5.20
N ILE A 234 -21.32 13.64 -4.86
CA ILE A 234 -21.34 12.55 -5.86
C ILE A 234 -22.54 12.69 -6.81
N ASP A 235 -23.72 13.03 -6.28
CA ASP A 235 -24.94 13.23 -7.05
C ASP A 235 -24.82 14.41 -8.02
N GLN A 236 -24.13 15.49 -7.62
CA GLN A 236 -23.87 16.66 -8.47
C GLN A 236 -22.82 16.37 -9.55
N ALA A 237 -21.72 15.69 -9.20
CA ALA A 237 -20.60 15.47 -10.12
C ALA A 237 -20.88 14.34 -11.13
N VAL A 238 -21.50 13.25 -10.70
CA VAL A 238 -21.69 12.03 -11.50
C VAL A 238 -23.17 11.69 -11.68
N GLY A 239 -23.99 11.92 -10.66
CA GLY A 239 -25.39 11.55 -10.62
C GLY A 239 -25.62 10.04 -10.74
N ASN A 240 -26.86 9.64 -11.05
CA ASN A 240 -27.25 8.23 -11.15
C ASN A 240 -26.94 7.55 -12.50
N ARG A 241 -26.01 8.11 -13.28
CA ARG A 241 -25.73 7.64 -14.65
C ARG A 241 -24.78 6.44 -14.68
N ARG A 242 -23.78 6.44 -13.79
CA ARG A 242 -22.73 5.42 -13.70
C ARG A 242 -22.08 5.42 -12.31
N VAL A 243 -21.30 4.39 -12.05
CA VAL A 243 -20.44 4.32 -10.85
C VAL A 243 -19.33 5.37 -10.96
N VAL A 244 -18.95 5.97 -9.82
CA VAL A 244 -17.81 6.89 -9.69
C VAL A 244 -16.52 6.19 -10.14
N GLY A 245 -15.70 6.88 -10.92
CA GLY A 245 -14.39 6.42 -11.37
C GLY A 245 -13.28 7.37 -10.92
N GLU A 246 -12.04 6.93 -11.07
CA GLU A 246 -10.86 7.71 -10.66
C GLU A 246 -10.75 9.06 -11.39
N SER A 247 -11.22 9.14 -12.64
CA SER A 247 -11.27 10.38 -13.42
C SER A 247 -12.18 11.46 -12.82
N ASP A 248 -13.10 11.07 -11.93
CA ASP A 248 -14.03 12.00 -11.27
C ASP A 248 -13.41 12.64 -10.03
N VAL A 249 -12.36 12.05 -9.46
CA VAL A 249 -11.73 12.51 -8.20
C VAL A 249 -11.42 14.01 -8.20
N PRO A 250 -10.88 14.63 -9.29
CA PRO A 250 -10.66 16.07 -9.33
C PRO A 250 -11.93 16.91 -9.09
N ASN A 251 -13.10 16.38 -9.44
CA ASN A 251 -14.41 17.03 -9.26
C ASN A 251 -15.11 16.64 -7.95
N LEU A 252 -14.41 15.94 -7.04
CA LEU A 252 -14.93 15.51 -5.73
C LEU A 252 -14.08 16.11 -4.58
N PRO A 253 -14.00 17.45 -4.45
CA PRO A 253 -13.16 18.10 -3.45
C PRO A 253 -13.52 17.73 -2.00
N TYR A 254 -14.79 17.45 -1.69
CA TYR A 254 -15.24 17.03 -0.37
C TYR A 254 -14.83 15.58 -0.06
N ILE A 255 -14.92 14.65 -1.00
CA ILE A 255 -14.36 13.30 -0.84
C ILE A 255 -12.83 13.36 -0.64
N GLN A 256 -12.13 14.23 -1.37
CA GLN A 256 -10.70 14.46 -1.14
C GLN A 256 -10.43 15.04 0.26
N ALA A 257 -11.28 15.96 0.74
CA ALA A 257 -11.20 16.53 2.07
C ALA A 257 -11.43 15.48 3.18
N ILE A 258 -12.42 14.58 3.01
CA ILE A 258 -12.64 13.42 3.88
C ILE A 258 -11.39 12.55 3.95
N THR A 259 -10.77 12.29 2.80
CA THR A 259 -9.54 11.47 2.72
C THR A 259 -8.39 12.14 3.48
N LYS A 260 -8.18 13.44 3.29
CA LYS A 260 -7.15 14.22 4.03
C LYS A 260 -7.42 14.24 5.53
N GLU A 261 -8.67 14.44 5.95
CA GLU A 261 -9.06 14.44 7.36
C GLU A 261 -8.90 13.06 8.01
N THR A 262 -9.20 12.01 7.26
CA THR A 262 -8.92 10.62 7.68
C THR A 262 -7.43 10.42 7.93
N PHE A 263 -6.55 10.88 7.04
CA PHE A 263 -5.09 10.75 7.27
C PHE A 263 -4.56 11.62 8.41
N ARG A 264 -5.18 12.79 8.66
CA ARG A 264 -4.81 13.66 9.79
C ARG A 264 -5.13 12.98 11.12
N LEU A 265 -6.36 12.48 11.27
CA LEU A 265 -6.82 11.84 12.50
C LEU A 265 -6.32 10.40 12.62
N HIS A 266 -6.31 9.62 11.56
CA HIS A 266 -6.00 8.19 11.60
C HIS A 266 -4.83 7.85 10.68
N PRO A 267 -3.63 8.41 10.93
CA PRO A 267 -2.46 8.08 10.12
C PRO A 267 -2.15 6.60 10.27
N THR A 268 -2.18 5.86 9.16
CA THR A 268 -1.91 4.42 9.15
C THR A 268 -0.54 4.06 9.74
N VAL A 269 0.44 4.96 9.58
CA VAL A 269 1.76 4.88 10.21
C VAL A 269 1.92 6.06 11.17
N PRO A 270 1.53 5.92 12.46
CA PRO A 270 1.52 7.04 13.41
C PRO A 270 2.92 7.47 13.88
N LEU A 271 3.91 6.58 13.77
CA LEU A 271 5.31 6.83 14.12
C LEU A 271 6.20 6.53 12.92
N VAL A 272 6.77 7.58 12.32
CA VAL A 272 7.70 7.42 11.19
C VAL A 272 9.12 7.31 11.74
N ILE A 273 9.78 6.21 11.41
CA ILE A 273 11.13 5.89 11.89
C ILE A 273 12.17 6.49 10.93
N ARG A 274 13.22 7.08 11.52
CA ARG A 274 14.41 7.60 10.82
C ARG A 274 15.67 7.19 11.57
N ASN A 275 16.77 6.99 10.85
CA ASN A 275 18.08 6.78 11.45
C ASN A 275 19.01 7.94 11.11
N CYS A 276 19.71 8.46 12.12
CA CYS A 276 20.67 9.54 11.96
C CYS A 276 21.95 9.01 11.29
N VAL A 277 22.17 9.32 10.01
CA VAL A 277 23.34 8.84 9.24
C VAL A 277 24.63 9.59 9.56
N GLN A 278 24.51 10.80 10.10
CA GLN A 278 25.62 11.66 10.50
C GLN A 278 25.15 12.55 11.65
N GLN A 279 26.02 12.73 12.65
CA GLN A 279 25.77 13.64 13.76
C GLN A 279 25.25 14.99 13.27
N CYS A 280 24.13 15.42 13.85
CA CYS A 280 23.50 16.69 13.51
C CYS A 280 22.92 17.38 14.76
N LYS A 281 22.46 18.62 14.60
CA LYS A 281 21.74 19.35 15.64
C LYS A 281 20.29 19.57 15.26
N ILE A 282 19.38 19.28 16.17
CA ILE A 282 17.95 19.56 16.02
C ILE A 282 17.53 20.44 17.21
N TRP A 283 17.04 21.65 16.95
CA TRP A 283 16.64 22.61 18.00
C TRP A 283 17.70 22.85 19.09
N GLY A 284 18.99 22.82 18.71
CA GLY A 284 20.11 23.01 19.62
C GLY A 284 20.61 21.74 20.32
N TYR A 285 19.89 20.62 20.21
CA TYR A 285 20.28 19.32 20.77
C TYR A 285 21.20 18.56 19.81
N ASP A 286 22.31 18.03 20.32
CA ASP A 286 23.19 17.13 19.58
C ASP A 286 22.53 15.75 19.42
N ILE A 287 22.38 15.32 18.18
CA ILE A 287 21.86 14.00 17.79
C ILE A 287 23.04 13.18 17.24
N PRO A 288 23.54 12.17 17.98
CA PRO A 288 24.64 11.34 17.52
C PRO A 288 24.26 10.50 16.29
N THR A 289 25.27 10.13 15.50
CA THR A 289 25.14 9.10 14.45
C THR A 289 24.55 7.81 15.03
N ASN A 290 23.72 7.12 14.24
CA ASN A 290 22.97 5.91 14.59
C ASN A 290 21.84 6.11 15.62
N THR A 291 21.50 7.34 15.96
CA THR A 291 20.30 7.62 16.76
C THR A 291 19.03 7.32 15.96
N MET A 292 18.17 6.46 16.51
CA MET A 292 16.83 6.20 16.00
C MET A 292 15.90 7.35 16.40
N LEU A 293 15.27 7.97 15.41
CA LEU A 293 14.33 9.08 15.58
C LEU A 293 12.92 8.61 15.22
N TYR A 294 11.95 8.96 16.05
CA TYR A 294 10.54 8.68 15.84
C TYR A 294 9.80 10.00 15.63
N VAL A 295 9.28 10.22 14.42
CA VAL A 295 8.41 11.36 14.13
C VAL A 295 6.98 10.96 14.45
N ASN A 296 6.40 11.59 15.48
CA ASN A 296 5.05 11.30 15.95
C ASN A 296 4.00 12.05 15.12
N VAL A 297 3.63 11.45 13.98
CA VAL A 297 2.62 11.98 13.06
C VAL A 297 1.25 12.05 13.74
N TRP A 298 0.93 11.09 14.60
CA TRP A 298 -0.32 11.08 15.36
C TRP A 298 -0.47 12.31 16.26
N ALA A 299 0.61 12.71 16.93
CA ALA A 299 0.63 13.90 17.78
C ALA A 299 0.58 15.19 16.94
N ILE A 300 1.33 15.25 15.84
CA ILE A 300 1.32 16.40 14.92
C ILE A 300 -0.10 16.65 14.37
N GLY A 301 -0.81 15.58 13.98
CA GLY A 301 -2.18 15.66 13.49
C GLY A 301 -3.19 16.10 14.54
N ARG A 302 -2.85 16.08 15.84
CA ARG A 302 -3.75 16.39 16.97
C ARG A 302 -3.31 17.58 17.81
N ASP A 303 -2.26 18.29 17.41
CA ASP A 303 -1.76 19.42 18.18
C ASP A 303 -2.74 20.60 18.13
N PRO A 304 -3.36 21.01 19.26
CA PRO A 304 -4.29 22.14 19.28
C PRO A 304 -3.66 23.48 18.90
N LYS A 305 -2.32 23.58 18.91
CA LYS A 305 -1.63 24.79 18.44
C LYS A 305 -1.65 24.92 16.91
N ASN A 306 -1.80 23.80 16.21
CA ASN A 306 -1.76 23.71 14.75
C ASN A 306 -3.13 23.39 14.14
N TRP A 307 -4.04 22.80 14.91
CA TRP A 307 -5.35 22.37 14.44
C TRP A 307 -6.46 22.85 15.38
N GLU A 308 -7.40 23.62 14.85
CA GLU A 308 -8.65 23.94 15.54
C GLU A 308 -9.50 22.68 15.71
N SER A 309 -10.05 22.48 16.92
CA SER A 309 -10.79 21.26 17.30
C SER A 309 -10.09 19.98 16.81
N PRO A 310 -8.86 19.71 17.30
CA PRO A 310 -7.97 18.70 16.71
C PRO A 310 -8.48 17.26 16.81
N LEU A 311 -9.45 17.01 17.69
CA LEU A 311 -10.03 15.68 17.88
C LEU A 311 -11.31 15.47 17.07
N ASP A 312 -11.90 16.54 16.52
CA ASP A 312 -13.13 16.46 15.75
C ASP A 312 -12.80 16.07 14.31
N PHE A 313 -13.60 15.14 13.75
CA PHE A 313 -13.55 14.80 12.33
C PHE A 313 -14.29 15.88 11.53
N TRP A 314 -13.52 16.82 10.99
CA TRP A 314 -14.04 18.02 10.32
C TRP A 314 -13.40 18.20 8.93
N PRO A 315 -13.89 17.48 7.89
CA PRO A 315 -13.35 17.54 6.54
C PRO A 315 -13.30 18.96 5.96
N GLU A 316 -14.24 19.82 6.32
CA GLU A 316 -14.33 21.19 5.81
C GLU A 316 -13.05 22.00 6.03
N ARG A 317 -12.20 21.64 7.01
CA ARG A 317 -10.88 22.28 7.19
C ARG A 317 -9.95 22.14 5.99
N PHE A 318 -10.19 21.16 5.12
CA PHE A 318 -9.40 20.91 3.90
C PHE A 318 -10.08 21.39 2.63
N LEU A 319 -11.28 21.97 2.75
CA LEU A 319 -11.87 22.77 1.70
C LEU A 319 -11.25 24.16 1.84
N GLN A 320 -10.59 24.66 0.80
CA GLN A 320 -10.13 26.04 0.83
C GLN A 320 -11.36 26.95 1.03
N LEU A 321 -11.32 27.79 2.07
CA LEU A 321 -11.98 29.10 2.01
C LEU A 321 -11.43 29.74 0.74
N GLY A 322 -12.29 29.97 -0.25
CA GLY A 322 -11.87 30.65 -1.47
C GLY A 322 -11.12 31.93 -1.11
N GLU A 323 -9.96 32.12 -1.69
CA GLU A 323 -9.26 33.40 -1.72
C GLU A 323 -10.13 34.40 -2.51
N ASP A 324 -11.21 34.91 -1.90
CA ASP A 324 -12.04 36.00 -2.43
C ASP A 324 -12.64 36.91 -1.33
N GLU A 325 -12.35 36.68 -0.03
CA GLU A 325 -12.77 37.59 1.08
C GLU A 325 -11.62 37.91 2.06
N CYS A 326 -10.46 38.30 1.53
CA CYS A 326 -9.48 39.09 2.29
C CYS A 326 -9.09 40.34 1.51
N SER A 327 -10.10 41.10 1.10
CA SER A 327 -10.01 42.55 0.94
C SER A 327 -10.66 43.19 2.16
N GLU A 328 -9.90 44.03 2.87
CA GLU A 328 -10.31 44.86 4.02
C GLU A 328 -10.34 44.16 5.38
N CYS A 329 -9.21 44.25 6.10
CA CYS A 329 -9.10 44.97 7.38
C CYS A 329 -7.62 45.21 7.74
#